data_AF-A0A661R3C8-F1
#
_entry.id   AF-A0A661R3C8-F1
#
_cell.length_a   1.000
_cell.length_b   1.000
_cell.length_c   1.000
_cell.angle_alpha   90.00
_cell.angle_beta   90.00
_cell.angle_gamma   90.00
#
_symmetry.space_group_name_H-M   'P 1'
#
loop_
_entity.id
_entity.type
_entity.pdbx_description
1 polymer ?
#
loop_
_entity_poly.entity_id
_entity_poly.type
_entity_poly.pdbx_seq_one_letter_code
_entity_poly.pdbx_strand_id
1 'polypeptide(L)' 'MVDPIKEFKKKMSKEGRTFKWFHKKYIKDLSYVYFMIQLHDQDRLHDSVIAAIKKFLDEA' A
#
# COMPACT_ATOMS: atom_id res chain seq x y z
N MET A 1 16.29 2.70 9.46
CA MET A 1 14.89 2.17 9.46
C MET A 1 14.45 2.10 8.02
N VAL A 2 14.01 0.93 7.53
CA VAL A 2 13.57 0.77 6.14
C VAL A 2 12.16 1.31 6.03
N ASP A 3 11.93 2.25 5.10
CA ASP A 3 10.62 2.84 4.87
C ASP A 3 9.70 1.79 4.20
N PRO A 4 8.65 1.30 4.88
CA PRO A 4 7.82 0.20 4.37
C PRO A 4 7.05 0.59 3.10
N ILE A 5 6.77 1.88 2.90
CA ILE A 5 6.13 2.40 1.69
C ILE A 5 7.12 2.36 0.52
N LYS A 6 8.40 2.64 0.74
CA LYS A 6 9.44 2.53 -0.28
C LYS A 6 9.62 1.08 -0.75
N GLU A 7 9.66 0.12 0.16
CA GLU A 7 9.68 -1.32 -0.15
C GLU A 7 8.43 -1.73 -0.93
N PHE A 8 7.26 -1.26 -0.49
CA PHE A 8 5.98 -1.49 -1.15
C PHE A 8 6.00 -0.99 -2.60
N LYS A 9 6.38 0.28 -2.82
CA LYS A 9 6.48 0.88 -4.17
C LYS A 9 7.47 0.10 -5.04
N LYS A 10 8.59 -0.37 -4.46
CA LYS A 10 9.59 -1.18 -5.18
C LYS A 10 9.05 -2.55 -5.57
N LYS A 11 8.38 -3.27 -4.66
CA LYS A 11 7.77 -4.58 -4.95
C LYS A 11 6.64 -4.44 -5.98
N MET A 12 5.78 -3.42 -5.85
CA MET A 12 4.74 -3.10 -6.83
C MET A 12 5.30 -2.86 -8.23
N SER A 13 6.38 -2.09 -8.34
CA SER A 13 7.08 -1.84 -9.61
C SER A 13 7.69 -3.12 -10.19
N LYS A 14 8.33 -3.95 -9.35
CA LYS A 14 8.93 -5.22 -9.75
C LYS A 14 7.88 -6.23 -10.27
N GLU A 15 6.72 -6.28 -9.64
CA GLU A 15 5.62 -7.18 -10.02
C GLU A 15 4.73 -6.62 -11.15
N GLY A 16 4.97 -5.39 -11.62
CA GLY A 16 4.12 -4.74 -12.63
C GLY A 16 2.68 -4.47 -12.15
N ARG A 17 2.48 -4.35 -10.83
CA ARG A 17 1.14 -4.19 -10.22
C ARG A 17 0.81 -2.71 -10.05
N THR A 18 -0.46 -2.35 -10.22
CA THR A 18 -0.95 -0.97 -10.07
C THR A 18 -1.53 -0.72 -8.67
N PHE A 19 -1.44 0.52 -8.18
CA PHE A 19 -2.05 0.90 -6.89
C PHE A 19 -3.55 0.59 -6.82
N LYS A 20 -4.25 0.73 -7.95
CA LYS A 20 -5.67 0.35 -8.08
C LYS A 20 -5.90 -1.15 -7.86
N TRP A 21 -5.03 -1.99 -8.41
CA TRP A 21 -5.08 -3.43 -8.19
C TRP A 21 -4.85 -3.79 -6.73
N PHE A 22 -3.82 -3.19 -6.11
CA PHE A 22 -3.50 -3.41 -4.71
C PHE A 22 -4.66 -3.00 -3.80
N HIS A 23 -5.20 -1.80 -4.03
CA HIS A 23 -6.36 -1.30 -3.30
C HIS A 23 -7.53 -2.30 -3.38
N LYS A 24 -7.93 -2.71 -4.59
CA LYS A 24 -9.02 -3.67 -4.77
C LYS A 24 -8.78 -5.02 -4.09
N LYS A 25 -7.52 -5.48 -4.02
CA LYS A 25 -7.17 -6.78 -3.46
C LYS A 25 -7.05 -6.78 -1.93
N TYR A 26 -6.43 -5.74 -1.35
CA TYR A 26 -6.05 -5.73 0.06
C TYR A 26 -6.84 -4.74 0.91
N ILE A 27 -7.51 -3.75 0.31
CA ILE A 27 -8.19 -2.68 1.02
C ILE A 27 -9.67 -2.65 0.59
N LYS A 28 -10.56 -3.13 1.46
CA LYS A 28 -12.01 -3.15 1.21
C LYS A 28 -12.75 -2.00 1.87
N ASP A 29 -12.28 -1.57 3.03
CA ASP A 29 -12.96 -0.60 3.91
C ASP A 29 -12.57 0.86 3.65
N LEU A 30 -11.73 1.12 2.66
CA LEU A 30 -11.23 2.47 2.35
C LEU A 30 -11.51 2.82 0.90
N SER A 31 -11.82 4.08 0.61
CA SER A 31 -11.91 4.55 -0.77
C SER A 31 -10.52 4.63 -1.43
N TYR A 32 -10.44 4.34 -2.73
CA TYR A 32 -9.21 4.43 -3.50
C TYR A 32 -8.59 5.84 -3.46
N VAL A 33 -9.43 6.88 -3.46
CA VAL A 33 -8.96 8.28 -3.39
C VAL A 33 -8.26 8.55 -2.06
N TYR A 34 -8.84 8.08 -0.96
CA TYR A 34 -8.27 8.26 0.37
C TYR A 34 -6.98 7.44 0.54
N PHE A 35 -6.93 6.24 -0.02
CA PHE A 35 -5.70 5.45 -0.10
C PHE A 35 -4.58 6.19 -0.86
N MET A 36 -4.90 6.81 -2.00
CA MET A 36 -3.92 7.58 -2.76
C MET A 36 -3.37 8.77 -1.97
N ILE A 37 -4.22 9.49 -1.24
CA ILE A 37 -3.80 10.61 -0.38
C ILE A 37 -2.80 10.12 0.67
N GLN A 38 -3.06 8.99 1.33
CA GLN A 38 -2.15 8.42 2.32
C GLN A 38 -0.84 7.88 1.75
N LEU A 39 -0.82 7.46 0.49
CA LEU A 39 0.43 7.09 -0.18
C LEU A 39 1.35 8.29 -0.47
N HIS A 40 0.78 9.51 -0.50
CA HIS A 40 1.51 10.78 -0.58
C HIS A 40 1.86 11.31 0.81
N ASP A 41 0.98 11.13 1.80
CA ASP A 41 1.14 11.60 3.18
C ASP A 41 1.36 10.41 4.15
N GLN A 42 2.62 10.03 4.33
CA GLN A 42 3.01 8.86 5.12
C GLN A 42 2.78 9.04 6.63
N ASP A 43 2.71 10.29 7.11
CA ASP A 43 2.41 10.63 8.50
C ASP A 43 0.97 10.24 8.92
N ARG A 44 0.06 10.06 7.95
CA ARG A 44 -1.36 9.78 8.19
C ARG A 44 -1.84 8.50 7.53
N LEU A 45 -1.02 7.45 7.51
CA LEU A 45 -1.44 6.14 7.02
C LEU A 45 -2.48 5.51 7.95
N HIS A 46 -3.60 5.07 7.38
CA HIS A 46 -4.61 4.31 8.10
C HIS A 46 -4.05 2.92 8.46
N ASP A 47 -4.42 2.39 9.62
CA ASP A 47 -3.99 1.05 10.05
C ASP A 47 -4.31 -0.03 9.02
N SER A 48 -5.47 0.06 8.35
CA SER A 48 -5.84 -0.85 7.27
C SER A 48 -4.88 -0.82 6.08
N VAL A 49 -4.35 0.37 5.74
CA VAL A 49 -3.36 0.52 4.66
C VAL A 49 -2.02 -0.05 5.10
N ILE A 50 -1.61 0.21 6.35
CA ILE A 50 -0.38 -0.35 6.93
C ILE A 50 -0.45 -1.89 6.95
N ALA A 51 -1.56 -2.45 7.42
CA ALA A 51 -1.79 -3.89 7.46
C ALA A 51 -1.80 -4.51 6.06
N ALA A 52 -2.46 -3.86 5.10
CA ALA A 52 -2.46 -4.28 3.69
C ALA A 52 -1.05 -4.30 3.09
N ILE A 53 -0.26 -3.25 3.33
CA ILE A 53 1.13 -3.15 2.84
C ILE A 53 1.99 -4.24 3.46
N LYS A 54 1.91 -4.43 4.79
CA LYS A 54 2.66 -5.48 5.49
C LYS A 54 2.31 -6.86 4.94
N LYS A 55 1.03 -7.16 4.77
CA LYS A 55 0.58 -8.44 4.18
C LYS A 55 1.13 -8.66 2.77
N PHE A 56 1.11 -7.63 1.94
CA PHE A 56 1.65 -7.70 0.58
C PHE A 56 3.18 -7.86 0.56
N LEU A 57 3.90 -7.23 1.48
CA LEU A 57 5.34 -7.41 1.63
C LEU A 57 5.69 -8.80 2.15
N ASP A 58 4.89 -9.35 3.06
CA ASP A 58 5.03 -10.70 3.64
C ASP A 58 4.70 -11.83 2.65
N GLU A 59 3.81 -11.60 1.67
CA GLU A 59 3.60 -12.52 0.53
C GLU A 59 4.79 -12.56 -0.46
N ALA A 60 6.05 -12.45 0.01
CA ALA A 60 7.27 -12.52 -0.79
C ALA A 60 7.96 -13.89 -0.66
#